data_AF-A0A969V349-F1
#
_entry.id   AF-A0A969V349-F1
#
_cell.length_a   1.000
_cell.length_b   1.000
_cell.length_c   1.000
_cell.angle_alpha   90.00
_cell.angle_beta   90.00
_cell.angle_gamma   90.00
#
_symmetry.space_group_name_H-M   'P 1'
#
loop_
_entity.id
_entity.type
_entity.pdbx_description
1 polymer ?
#
loop_
_entity_poly.entity_id
_entity_poly.type
_entity_poly.pdbx_seq_one_letter_code
_entity_poly.pdbx_strand_id
1 'polypeptide(L)' 'MRQALWGKAQSYLEASVALEPTLDAHMTLAKLMEQIGKPNDAMRHIRRSAALAKEILT' A
#
# COMPACT_ATOMS: atom_id res chain seq x y z
N MET A 1 16.24 6.60 -13.32
CA MET A 1 15.11 5.91 -13.98
C MET A 1 14.23 5.13 -12.99
N ARG A 2 14.74 4.16 -12.21
CA ARG A 2 13.93 3.37 -11.26
C ARG A 2 13.06 4.22 -10.30
N GLN A 3 13.61 5.26 -9.68
CA GLN A 3 12.85 6.16 -8.79
C GLN A 3 11.64 6.82 -9.46
N ALA A 4 11.75 7.21 -10.74
CA ALA A 4 10.64 7.79 -11.48
C ALA A 4 9.55 6.75 -11.82
N LEU A 5 9.94 5.51 -12.09
CA LEU A 5 9.01 4.38 -12.27
C LEU A 5 8.27 4.07 -10.96
N TRP A 6 8.99 4.07 -9.84
CA TRP A 6 8.41 3.90 -8.52
C TRP A 6 7.44 5.02 -8.15
N GLY A 7 7.74 6.28 -8.51
CA GLY A 7 6.83 7.40 -8.28
C GLY A 7 5.49 7.22 -9.00
N LYS A 8 5.50 6.84 -10.28
CA LYS A 8 4.25 6.56 -11.01
C LYS A 8 3.50 5.36 -10.44
N ALA A 9 4.20 4.26 -10.16
CA ALA A 9 3.61 3.07 -9.56
C ALA A 9 2.97 3.39 -8.20
N GLN A 10 3.64 4.19 -7.37
CA GLN A 10 3.10 4.66 -6.10
C GLN A 10 1.81 5.45 -6.32
N SER A 11 1.80 6.45 -7.20
CA SER A 11 0.61 7.27 -7.45
C SER A 11 -0.59 6.46 -7.95
N TYR A 12 -0.36 5.48 -8.83
CA TYR A 12 -1.45 4.60 -9.29
C TYR A 12 -2.00 3.72 -8.17
N LEU A 13 -1.15 3.18 -7.31
CA LEU A 13 -1.56 2.37 -6.17
C LEU A 13 -2.28 3.19 -5.09
N GLU A 14 -1.82 4.41 -4.82
CA GLU A 14 -2.48 5.35 -3.90
C GLU A 14 -3.88 5.74 -4.41
N ALA A 15 -4.01 6.00 -5.71
CA ALA A 15 -5.31 6.26 -6.34
C ALA A 15 -6.23 5.03 -6.27
N SER A 16 -5.70 3.83 -6.49
CA SER A 16 -6.46 2.58 -6.37
C SER A 16 -6.99 2.38 -4.95
N VAL A 17 -6.16 2.60 -3.92
CA VAL A 17 -6.59 2.52 -2.52
C VAL A 17 -7.63 3.58 -2.16
N ALA A 18 -7.53 4.78 -2.75
CA ALA A 18 -8.50 5.84 -2.53
C ALA A 18 -9.87 5.52 -3.17
N LEU A 19 -9.88 4.82 -4.30
CA LEU A 19 -11.11 4.39 -4.97
C LEU A 19 -11.73 3.17 -4.28
N GLU A 20 -10.92 2.15 -4.01
CA GLU A 20 -11.36 0.91 -3.39
C GLU A 20 -10.27 0.39 -2.43
N PRO A 21 -10.46 0.53 -1.11
CA PRO A 21 -9.50 0.05 -0.14
C PRO A 21 -9.61 -1.47 0.01
N THR A 22 -8.68 -2.20 -0.59
CA THR A 22 -8.58 -3.65 -0.48
C THR A 22 -7.36 -4.10 0.32
N LEU A 23 -7.42 -5.33 0.84
CA LEU A 23 -6.30 -6.02 1.50
C LEU A 23 -5.03 -5.98 0.66
N ASP A 24 -5.16 -6.39 -0.61
CA ASP A 24 -4.06 -6.55 -1.54
C ASP A 24 -3.49 -5.20 -2.00
N ALA A 25 -4.34 -4.19 -2.21
CA ALA A 25 -3.87 -2.87 -2.60
C ALA A 25 -3.00 -2.24 -1.49
N HIS A 26 -3.41 -2.37 -0.23
CA HIS A 26 -2.58 -1.94 0.89
C HIS A 26 -1.30 -2.76 1.04
N MET A 27 -1.34 -4.09 0.90
CA MET A 27 -0.13 -4.91 0.97
C MET A 27 0.85 -4.62 -0.18
N THR A 28 0.33 -4.26 -1.35
CA THR A 28 1.15 -3.87 -2.50
C THR A 28 1.85 -2.52 -2.26
N LEU A 29 1.15 -1.53 -1.69
CA LEU A 29 1.78 -0.28 -1.25
C LEU A 29 2.84 -0.53 -0.16
N ALA A 30 2.57 -1.44 0.79
CA ALA A 30 3.53 -1.76 1.84
C ALA A 30 4.86 -2.28 1.26
N LYS A 31 4.79 -3.25 0.35
CA LYS A 31 5.97 -3.80 -0.35
C LYS A 31 6.73 -2.72 -1.12
N LEU A 32 6.00 -1.84 -1.81
CA LEU A 32 6.62 -0.72 -2.53
C LEU A 32 7.37 0.22 -1.57
N MET A 33 6.74 0.59 -0.45
CA MET A 33 7.34 1.47 0.55
C MET A 33 8.62 0.86 1.17
N GLU A 34 8.64 -0.45 1.45
CA GLU A 34 9.86 -1.15 1.88
C GLU A 34 10.97 -1.06 0.81
N GLN A 35 10.63 -1.33 -0.45
CA GLN A 35 11.58 -1.30 -1.57
C GLN A 35 12.21 0.07 -1.82
N ILE A 36 11.49 1.15 -1.50
CA ILE A 36 12.00 2.53 -1.64
C ILE A 36 12.54 3.14 -0.33
N GLY A 37 12.69 2.32 0.72
CA GLY A 37 13.31 2.76 1.98
C GLY A 37 12.41 3.57 2.91
N LYS A 38 11.09 3.35 2.86
CA LYS A 38 10.08 4.03 3.70
C LYS A 38 9.34 3.05 4.63
N PRO A 39 10.01 2.45 5.64
CA PRO A 39 9.42 1.40 6.46
C PRO A 39 8.24 1.85 7.32
N ASN A 40 8.19 3.11 7.74
CA ASN A 40 7.06 3.65 8.51
C ASN A 40 5.77 3.70 7.67
N ASP A 41 5.89 4.09 6.40
CA ASP A 41 4.76 4.11 5.47
C ASP A 41 4.32 2.68 5.13
N ALA A 42 5.28 1.75 5.00
CA ALA A 42 4.97 0.33 4.82
C ALA A 42 4.12 -0.22 5.99
N MET A 43 4.56 0.03 7.23
CA MET A 43 3.84 -0.40 8.43
C MET A 43 2.43 0.18 8.52
N ARG A 44 2.24 1.44 8.08
CA ARG A 44 0.92 2.06 8.02
C ARG A 44 -0.02 1.28 7.09
N HIS A 45 0.47 0.87 5.92
CA HIS A 45 -0.32 0.09 4.97
C HIS A 45 -0.59 -1.34 5.44
N ILE A 46 0.39 -2.00 6.08
CA ILE A 46 0.19 -3.32 6.71
C ILE A 46 -0.94 -3.26 7.75
N ARG A 47 -0.94 -2.24 8.61
CA ARG A 47 -2.00 -2.07 9.63
C ARG A 47 -3.37 -1.85 9.00
N ARG A 48 -3.46 -1.11 7.90
CA ARG A 48 -4.73 -0.91 7.18
C ARG A 48 -5.24 -2.20 6.55
N SER A 49 -4.36 -2.99 5.92
CA SER A 49 -4.71 -4.32 5.42
C SER A 49 -5.22 -5.23 6.54
N ALA A 50 -4.51 -5.30 7.67
CA ALA A 50 -4.96 -6.09 8.82
C ALA A 50 -6.31 -5.63 9.40
N ALA A 51 -6.58 -4.32 9.40
CA ALA A 51 -7.87 -3.78 9.84
C ALA A 51 -9.02 -4.22 8.91
N LEU A 52 -8.84 -4.11 7.60
CA LEU A 52 -9.82 -4.58 6.61
C LEU A 52 -10.06 -6.10 6.73
N ALA A 53 -9.00 -6.87 6.98
CA ALA A 53 -9.12 -8.34 7.12
C ALA A 53 -10.00 -8.68 8.31
N LYS A 54 -9.82 -7.94 9.41
CA LYS A 54 -10.65 -8.08 10.61
C LYS A 54 -12.11 -7.74 10.30
N GLU A 55 -12.37 -6.63 9.60
CA GLU A 55 -13.72 -6.21 9.24
C GLU A 55 -14.44 -7.23 8.35
N ILE A 56 -13.73 -7.91 7.44
CA ILE A 56 -14.30 -8.96 6.58
C ILE A 56 -14.67 -10.22 7.38
N LEU A 57 -13.96 -10.50 8.47
CA LEU A 57 -14.10 -11.73 9.25
C LEU A 57 -15.08 -11.60 10.44
N THR A 58 -15.64 -10.42 10.67
CA THR A 58 -16.60 -10.14 11.77
C THR A 58 -17.98 -9.84 11.22
#